data_AF-A0A927NKG1-F1
#
_entry.id   AF-A0A927NKG1-F1
#
_cell.length_a   1.000
_cell.length_b   1.000
_cell.length_c   1.000
_cell.angle_alpha   90.00
_cell.angle_beta   90.00
_cell.angle_gamma   90.00
#
_symmetry.space_group_name_H-M   'P 1'
#
loop_
_entity.id
_entity.type
_entity.pdbx_description
1 polymer ?
#
loop_
_entity_poly.entity_id
_entity_poly.type
_entity_poly.pdbx_seq_one_letter_code
_entity_poly.pdbx_strand_id
1 'polypeptide(L)'
;AIFSGVAVLPAVFSLPGITLGDVQGAGLVFKVFPAIFADMGVFGSIVAVIFFLLVLFAAWTSAISLLEVLISALEEKTKLSRKGATLVVAGVILCTSVLVSVSQSGLLGVDLLDVFDSLTTYVMLPLTGLLMCFFLVKVIGMKNAKEELLLNCKSKKLGSVWEVAIKYVVPVLIAFILVMGILTWAKVI
;
A
#
# COMPACT_ATOMS: atom_id res chain seq x y z
N ALA A 1 6.27 -9.94 -7.25
CA ALA A 1 5.68 -10.91 -6.29
C ALA A 1 6.37 -12.28 -6.37
N ILE A 2 6.23 -13.04 -7.45
CA ILE A 2 6.72 -14.44 -7.52
C ILE A 2 8.24 -14.54 -7.30
N PHE A 3 9.06 -13.78 -8.03
CA PHE A 3 10.53 -13.80 -7.86
C PHE A 3 10.98 -13.38 -6.46
N SER A 4 10.25 -12.45 -5.82
CA SER A 4 10.54 -12.03 -4.45
C SER A 4 10.21 -13.14 -3.45
N GLY A 5 9.10 -13.87 -3.63
CA GLY A 5 8.77 -15.03 -2.78
C GLY A 5 9.81 -16.14 -2.88
N VAL A 6 10.28 -16.45 -4.10
CA VAL A 6 11.33 -17.45 -4.32
C VAL A 6 12.67 -17.02 -3.74
N ALA A 7 12.99 -15.72 -3.72
CA ALA A 7 14.22 -15.22 -3.12
C ALA A 7 14.19 -15.19 -1.58
N VAL A 8 13.04 -14.84 -0.99
CA VAL A 8 12.92 -14.58 0.45
C VAL A 8 12.62 -15.84 1.25
N LEU A 9 11.76 -16.74 0.77
CA LEU A 9 11.35 -17.92 1.55
C LEU A 9 12.51 -18.87 1.89
N PRO A 10 13.44 -19.20 0.96
CA PRO A 10 14.60 -20.03 1.32
C PRO A 10 15.48 -19.40 2.38
N ALA A 11 15.66 -18.07 2.34
CA ALA A 11 16.48 -17.34 3.29
C ALA A 11 15.94 -17.42 4.72
N VAL A 12 14.62 -17.47 4.90
CA VAL A 12 13.97 -17.61 6.21
C VAL A 12 14.25 -18.96 6.84
N PHE A 13 14.40 -20.01 6.04
CA PHE A 13 14.70 -21.36 6.53
C PHE A 13 16.21 -21.63 6.66
N SER A 14 17.06 -20.86 5.96
CA SER A 14 18.51 -21.04 6.02
C SER A 14 19.21 -20.17 7.07
N LEU A 15 18.66 -18.99 7.40
CA LEU A 15 19.30 -18.03 8.30
C LEU A 15 18.79 -18.16 9.75
N PRO A 16 19.67 -18.37 10.74
CA PRO A 16 19.26 -18.47 12.14
C PRO A 16 18.75 -17.12 12.67
N GLY A 17 17.63 -17.14 13.39
CA GLY A 17 17.05 -15.95 14.04
C GLY A 17 16.08 -15.13 13.18
N ILE A 18 15.80 -15.57 11.95
CA ILE A 18 14.72 -15.02 11.11
C ILE A 18 13.46 -15.85 11.32
N THR A 19 12.36 -15.18 11.65
CA THR A 19 11.05 -15.82 11.79
C THR A 19 10.16 -15.46 10.61
N LEU A 20 9.08 -16.23 10.39
CA LEU A 20 8.07 -15.89 9.39
C LEU A 20 7.41 -14.52 9.62
N GLY A 21 7.40 -14.02 10.86
CA GLY A 21 6.91 -12.68 11.20
C GLY A 21 7.80 -11.56 10.65
N ASP A 22 9.10 -11.82 10.46
CA ASP A 22 10.05 -10.85 9.91
C ASP A 22 9.92 -10.72 8.38
N VAL A 23 9.12 -11.58 7.74
CA VAL A 23 8.96 -11.66 6.27
C VAL A 23 7.92 -10.66 5.75
N GLN A 24 7.55 -9.68 6.56
CA GLN A 24 6.53 -8.70 6.24
C GLN A 24 6.99 -7.30 6.64
N GLY A 25 6.41 -6.30 5.96
CA GLY A 25 6.62 -4.89 6.27
C GLY A 25 8.10 -4.47 6.35
N ALA A 26 8.41 -3.67 7.36
CA ALA A 26 9.75 -3.14 7.60
C ALA A 26 10.79 -4.22 7.97
N GLY A 27 10.36 -5.28 8.67
CA GLY A 27 11.24 -6.39 9.06
C GLY A 27 11.91 -7.07 7.86
N LEU A 28 11.19 -7.20 6.75
CA LEU A 28 11.72 -7.82 5.54
C LEU A 28 12.89 -7.01 4.97
N VAL A 29 12.72 -5.68 4.89
CA VAL A 29 13.70 -4.75 4.30
C VAL A 29 14.91 -4.52 5.21
N PHE A 30 14.69 -4.47 6.53
CA PHE A 30 15.73 -4.04 7.47
C PHE A 30 16.31 -5.16 8.35
N LYS A 31 15.73 -6.35 8.35
CA LYS A 31 16.26 -7.52 9.07
C LYS A 31 16.62 -8.65 8.13
N VAL A 32 15.69 -9.07 7.26
CA VAL A 32 15.88 -10.25 6.41
C VAL A 32 16.88 -9.99 5.28
N PHE A 33 16.68 -8.95 4.47
CA PHE A 33 17.60 -8.65 3.37
C PHE A 33 19.04 -8.35 3.84
N PRO A 34 19.27 -7.54 4.90
CA PRO A 34 20.61 -7.35 5.45
C PRO A 34 21.27 -8.65 5.91
N ALA A 35 20.53 -9.57 6.52
CA ALA A 35 21.05 -10.87 6.93
C ALA A 35 21.46 -11.73 5.72
N ILE A 36 20.67 -11.72 4.64
CA ILE A 36 21.02 -12.39 3.36
C ILE A 36 22.31 -11.80 2.81
N PHE A 37 22.43 -10.47 2.77
CA PHE A 37 23.63 -9.82 2.24
C PHE A 37 24.86 -10.08 3.10
N ALA A 38 24.71 -10.17 4.43
CA ALA A 38 25.82 -10.52 5.33
C ALA A 38 26.35 -11.94 5.06
N ASP A 39 25.47 -12.89 4.78
CA ASP A 39 25.84 -14.28 4.45
C ASP A 39 26.60 -14.40 3.11
N MET A 40 26.35 -13.46 2.18
CA MET A 40 27.06 -13.38 0.89
C MET A 40 28.50 -12.83 0.98
N GLY A 41 28.98 -12.49 2.19
CA GLY A 41 30.34 -12.00 2.41
C GLY A 41 30.64 -10.68 1.69
N VAL A 42 31.84 -10.55 1.11
CA VAL A 42 32.33 -9.28 0.51
C VAL A 42 31.45 -8.80 -0.65
N PHE A 43 30.85 -9.72 -1.43
CA PHE A 43 29.95 -9.37 -2.53
C PHE A 43 28.61 -8.83 -2.01
N GLY A 44 28.21 -9.22 -0.81
CA GLY A 44 26.97 -8.78 -0.15
C GLY A 44 26.87 -7.27 0.04
N SER A 45 27.97 -6.61 0.40
CA SER A 45 27.99 -5.15 0.58
C SER A 45 27.66 -4.38 -0.71
N ILE A 46 28.15 -4.87 -1.87
CA ILE A 46 27.87 -4.25 -3.17
C ILE A 46 26.38 -4.43 -3.52
N VAL A 47 25.86 -5.65 -3.32
CA VAL A 47 24.46 -5.97 -3.56
C VAL A 47 23.54 -5.17 -2.64
N ALA A 48 23.91 -4.99 -1.37
CA ALA A 48 23.16 -4.21 -0.40
C ALA A 48 23.03 -2.75 -0.84
N VAL A 49 24.13 -2.12 -1.27
CA VAL A 49 24.10 -0.72 -1.76
C VAL A 49 23.16 -0.59 -2.95
N ILE A 50 23.27 -1.48 -3.94
CA ILE A 50 22.39 -1.46 -5.12
C ILE A 50 20.93 -1.68 -4.71
N PHE A 51 20.67 -2.64 -3.83
CA PHE A 51 19.32 -2.96 -3.35
C PHE A 51 18.67 -1.77 -2.65
N PHE A 52 19.33 -1.16 -1.66
CA PHE A 52 18.78 -0.03 -0.93
C PHE A 52 18.60 1.21 -1.82
N LEU A 53 19.47 1.40 -2.82
CA LEU A 53 19.33 2.47 -3.80
C LEU A 53 18.11 2.25 -4.71
N LEU A 54 17.84 1.02 -5.13
CA LEU A 54 16.63 0.68 -5.88
C LEU A 54 15.36 0.86 -5.03
N VAL A 55 15.39 0.41 -3.77
CA VAL A 55 14.29 0.60 -2.81
C VAL A 55 14.02 2.10 -2.58
N LEU A 56 15.06 2.92 -2.48
CA LEU A 56 14.94 4.37 -2.34
C LEU A 56 14.19 4.99 -3.53
N PHE A 57 14.57 4.66 -4.77
CA PHE A 57 13.87 5.17 -5.95
C PHE A 57 12.42 4.67 -6.06
N ALA A 58 12.18 3.42 -5.68
CA ALA A 58 10.83 2.84 -5.65
C ALA A 58 9.93 3.55 -4.62
N ALA A 59 10.46 3.81 -3.42
CA ALA A 59 9.76 4.56 -2.37
C ALA A 59 9.53 6.02 -2.77
N TRP A 60 10.52 6.67 -3.37
CA TRP A 60 10.44 8.08 -3.79
C TRP A 60 9.33 8.32 -4.81
N THR A 61 9.26 7.49 -5.85
CA THR A 61 8.24 7.63 -6.91
C THR A 61 6.83 7.37 -6.39
N SER A 62 6.68 6.40 -5.48
CA SER A 62 5.40 6.11 -4.83
C SER A 62 4.95 7.23 -3.90
N ALA A 63 5.89 7.81 -3.13
CA ALA A 63 5.61 8.96 -2.26
C ALA A 63 5.11 10.17 -3.05
N ILE A 64 5.73 10.47 -4.21
CA ILE A 64 5.27 11.54 -5.10
C ILE A 64 3.83 11.30 -5.55
N SER A 65 3.49 10.08 -5.98
CA SER A 65 2.15 9.78 -6.46
C SER A 65 1.07 9.96 -5.38
N LEU A 66 1.38 9.60 -4.13
CA LEU A 66 0.46 9.77 -3.01
C LEU A 66 0.32 11.25 -2.59
N LEU A 67 1.43 11.99 -2.59
CA LEU A 67 1.43 13.42 -2.29
C LEU A 67 0.61 14.21 -3.31
N GLU A 68 0.75 13.91 -4.60
CA GLU A 68 0.07 14.64 -5.66
C GLU A 68 -1.46 14.53 -5.52
N VAL A 69 -1.98 13.34 -5.16
CA VAL A 69 -3.42 13.15 -4.93
C VAL A 69 -3.94 14.07 -3.82
N LEU A 70 -3.19 14.23 -2.72
CA LEU A 70 -3.57 15.12 -1.62
C LEU A 70 -3.47 16.59 -2.03
N ILE A 71 -2.42 16.96 -2.77
CA ILE A 71 -2.19 18.32 -3.24
C ILE A 71 -3.29 18.74 -4.20
N SER A 72 -3.63 17.92 -5.19
CA SER A 72 -4.70 18.19 -6.15
C SER A 72 -6.06 18.27 -5.47
N ALA A 73 -6.36 17.36 -4.53
CA ALA A 73 -7.61 17.41 -3.78
C ALA A 73 -7.74 18.69 -2.93
N LEU A 74 -6.63 19.19 -2.36
CA LEU A 74 -6.62 20.43 -1.59
C LEU A 74 -6.73 21.66 -2.49
N GLU A 75 -6.06 21.65 -3.65
CA GLU A 75 -6.15 22.70 -4.67
C GLU A 75 -7.58 22.81 -5.24
N GLU A 76 -8.27 21.70 -5.47
CA GLU A 76 -9.66 21.72 -5.96
C GLU A 76 -10.66 22.19 -4.90
N LYS A 77 -10.44 21.81 -3.63
CA LYS A 77 -11.38 22.14 -2.53
C LYS A 77 -11.11 23.49 -1.87
N THR A 78 -9.96 24.11 -2.13
CA THR A 78 -9.56 25.39 -1.53
C THR A 78 -9.11 26.38 -2.60
N LYS A 79 -8.86 27.64 -2.23
CA LYS A 79 -8.31 28.65 -3.15
C LYS A 79 -6.78 28.74 -3.08
N LEU A 80 -6.11 27.73 -2.52
CA LEU A 80 -4.66 27.73 -2.38
C LEU A 80 -3.99 27.55 -3.74
N SER A 81 -2.88 28.25 -3.97
CA SER A 81 -2.02 27.95 -5.10
C SER A 81 -1.34 26.59 -4.89
N ARG A 82 -0.97 25.90 -5.97
CA ARG A 82 -0.28 24.60 -5.91
C ARG A 82 0.90 24.58 -4.92
N LYS A 83 1.73 25.64 -4.93
CA LYS A 83 2.84 25.80 -3.97
C LYS A 83 2.37 25.85 -2.52
N GLY A 84 1.29 26.58 -2.26
CA GLY A 84 0.67 26.66 -0.93
C GLY A 84 0.12 25.31 -0.47
N ALA A 85 -0.61 24.62 -1.36
CA ALA A 85 -1.14 23.29 -1.08
C ALA A 85 -0.01 22.27 -0.80
N THR A 86 1.06 22.27 -1.58
CA THR A 86 2.24 21.42 -1.34
C THR A 86 2.87 21.67 0.03
N LEU A 87 3.03 22.93 0.42
CA LEU A 87 3.69 23.27 1.68
C LEU A 87 2.84 22.88 2.89
N VAL A 88 1.52 23.02 2.79
CA VAL A 88 0.58 22.55 3.82
C VAL A 88 0.63 21.03 3.93
N VAL A 89 0.52 20.30 2.82
CA VAL A 89 0.57 18.83 2.82
C VAL A 89 1.91 18.32 3.36
N ALA A 90 3.03 18.90 2.92
CA ALA A 90 4.35 18.55 3.42
C ALA A 90 4.51 18.83 4.92
N GLY A 91 4.00 19.97 5.40
CA GLY A 91 4.02 20.32 6.83
C GLY A 91 3.23 19.33 7.68
N VAL A 92 2.01 18.98 7.26
CA VAL A 92 1.17 17.99 7.96
C VAL A 92 1.87 16.64 8.01
N ILE A 93 2.40 16.18 6.88
CA ILE A 93 3.08 14.88 6.79
C ILE A 93 4.31 14.86 7.68
N LEU A 94 5.15 15.89 7.66
CA LEU A 94 6.32 15.98 8.53
C LEU A 94 5.92 15.92 10.02
N CYS A 95 4.91 16.70 10.43
CA CYS A 95 4.42 16.68 11.81
C CYS A 95 3.92 15.28 12.21
N THR A 96 3.12 14.63 11.37
CA THR A 96 2.62 13.28 11.64
C THR A 96 3.72 12.23 11.64
N SER A 97 4.72 12.34 10.75
CA SER A 97 5.85 11.42 10.68
C SER A 97 6.73 11.49 11.93
N VAL A 98 6.96 12.69 12.46
CA VAL A 98 7.70 12.86 13.73
C VAL A 98 6.94 12.22 14.88
N LEU A 99 5.62 12.45 14.98
CA LEU A 99 4.76 11.85 16.00
C LEU A 99 4.82 10.32 15.95
N VAL A 100 4.63 9.73 14.76
CA VAL A 100 4.68 8.28 14.56
C VAL A 100 6.07 7.72 14.87
N SER A 101 7.14 8.40 14.48
CA SER A 101 8.52 7.97 14.78
C SER A 101 8.81 7.98 16.28
N VAL A 102 8.29 8.95 17.02
CA VAL A 102 8.40 8.98 18.49
C VAL A 102 7.62 7.82 19.12
N SER A 103 6.47 7.42 18.57
CA SER A 103 5.71 6.29 19.11
C SER A 103 6.48 4.96 19.04
N GLN A 104 7.25 4.73 17.97
CA GLN A 104 8.10 3.54 17.82
C GLN A 104 9.25 3.47 18.83
N SER A 105 9.62 4.57 19.47
CA SER A 105 10.65 4.57 20.53
C SER A 105 10.17 3.97 21.86
N GLY A 106 8.90 3.55 21.95
CA GLY A 106 8.29 2.96 23.15
C GLY A 106 7.75 3.97 24.16
N LEU A 107 7.89 5.27 23.89
CA LEU A 107 7.47 6.35 24.80
C LEU A 107 5.94 6.40 25.02
N LEU A 108 5.16 5.95 24.03
CA LEU A 108 3.69 5.98 24.06
C LEU A 108 3.07 4.62 24.41
N GLY A 109 3.87 3.55 24.57
CA GLY A 109 3.39 2.19 24.84
C GLY A 109 2.58 1.54 23.70
N VAL A 110 2.33 2.27 22.61
CA VAL A 110 1.65 1.81 21.39
C VAL A 110 2.47 2.24 20.18
N ASP A 111 2.62 1.32 19.22
CA ASP A 111 3.21 1.64 17.93
C ASP A 111 2.13 2.23 17.02
N LEU A 112 2.13 3.54 16.85
CA LEU A 112 1.14 4.21 15.99
C LEU A 112 1.32 3.85 14.52
N LEU A 113 2.53 3.46 14.10
CA LEU A 113 2.75 3.04 12.72
C LEU A 113 1.95 1.76 12.44
N ASP A 114 2.07 0.77 13.32
CA ASP A 114 1.34 -0.50 13.19
C ASP A 114 -0.17 -0.32 13.32
N VAL A 115 -0.64 0.58 14.20
CA VAL A 115 -2.08 0.89 14.31
C VAL A 115 -2.60 1.52 13.03
N PHE A 116 -1.91 2.52 12.46
CA PHE A 116 -2.35 3.16 11.23
C PHE A 116 -2.22 2.23 10.01
N ASP A 117 -1.16 1.42 9.94
CA ASP A 117 -0.97 0.45 8.86
C ASP A 117 -2.05 -0.63 8.89
N SER A 118 -2.30 -1.23 10.06
CA SER A 118 -3.32 -2.26 10.24
C SER A 118 -4.74 -1.72 9.96
N LEU A 119 -5.07 -0.52 10.46
CA LEU A 119 -6.35 0.13 10.16
C LEU A 119 -6.51 0.38 8.66
N THR A 120 -5.45 0.86 8.00
CA THR A 120 -5.52 1.19 6.58
C THR A 120 -5.66 -0.06 5.73
N THR A 121 -4.86 -1.09 6.03
CA THR A 121 -4.79 -2.35 5.29
C THR A 121 -6.04 -3.20 5.49
N TYR A 122 -6.54 -3.32 6.73
CA TYR A 122 -7.68 -4.18 7.03
C TYR A 122 -9.04 -3.50 6.83
N VAL A 123 -9.13 -2.18 6.96
CA VAL A 123 -10.41 -1.46 6.95
C VAL A 123 -10.50 -0.45 5.81
N MET A 124 -9.63 0.56 5.76
CA MET A 124 -9.78 1.66 4.79
C MET A 124 -9.67 1.20 3.34
N LEU A 125 -8.70 0.36 3.01
CA LEU A 125 -8.44 -0.06 1.63
C LEU A 125 -9.55 -0.98 1.08
N PRO A 126 -10.04 -2.00 1.81
CA PRO A 126 -11.21 -2.76 1.39
C PRO A 126 -12.48 -1.92 1.36
N LEU A 127 -12.69 -1.02 2.34
CA LEU A 127 -13.86 -0.14 2.38
C LEU A 127 -13.92 0.79 1.17
N THR A 128 -12.81 1.45 0.83
CA THR A 128 -12.73 2.32 -0.35
C THR A 128 -12.94 1.53 -1.64
N GLY A 129 -12.42 0.30 -1.74
CA GLY A 129 -12.69 -0.60 -2.87
C GLY A 129 -14.18 -0.96 -3.00
N LEU A 130 -14.86 -1.25 -1.90
CA LEU A 130 -16.30 -1.55 -1.88
C LEU A 130 -17.14 -0.33 -2.28
N LEU A 131 -16.82 0.85 -1.74
CA LEU A 131 -17.46 2.11 -2.10
C LEU A 131 -17.24 2.44 -3.59
N MET A 132 -16.05 2.18 -4.13
CA MET A 132 -15.75 2.38 -5.55
C MET A 132 -16.57 1.44 -6.43
N CYS A 133 -16.71 0.16 -6.06
CA CYS A 133 -17.57 -0.77 -6.80
C CYS A 133 -19.03 -0.32 -6.79
N PHE A 134 -19.54 0.11 -5.62
CA PHE A 134 -20.90 0.63 -5.49
C PHE A 134 -21.11 1.90 -6.33
N PHE A 135 -20.15 2.82 -6.31
CA PHE A 135 -20.17 4.04 -7.11
C PHE A 135 -20.21 3.73 -8.61
N LEU A 136 -19.35 2.82 -9.09
CA LEU A 136 -19.34 2.37 -10.48
C LEU A 136 -20.68 1.75 -10.91
N VAL A 137 -21.22 0.84 -10.11
CA VAL A 137 -22.44 0.10 -10.46
C VAL A 137 -23.68 0.99 -10.39
N LYS A 138 -23.80 1.83 -9.37
CA LYS A 138 -25.04 2.57 -9.06
C LYS A 138 -25.05 4.01 -9.56
N VAL A 139 -23.92 4.72 -9.54
CA VAL A 139 -23.86 6.15 -9.91
C VAL A 139 -23.53 6.30 -11.39
N ILE A 140 -22.44 5.69 -11.86
CA ILE A 140 -22.05 5.76 -13.28
C ILE A 140 -22.95 4.83 -14.12
N GLY A 141 -23.16 3.61 -13.63
CA GLY A 141 -23.87 2.55 -14.34
C GLY A 141 -22.96 1.79 -15.30
N MET A 142 -23.11 0.47 -15.34
CA MET A 142 -22.20 -0.42 -16.07
C MET A 142 -22.11 -0.14 -17.58
N LYS A 143 -23.17 0.37 -18.19
CA LYS A 143 -23.19 0.72 -19.61
C LYS A 143 -22.29 1.93 -19.90
N ASN A 144 -22.46 3.01 -19.14
CA ASN A 144 -21.65 4.22 -19.27
C ASN A 144 -20.18 3.95 -18.93
N ALA A 145 -19.92 3.20 -17.86
CA ALA A 145 -18.56 2.82 -17.48
C ALA A 145 -17.86 2.00 -18.58
N LYS A 146 -18.60 1.10 -19.24
CA LYS A 146 -18.09 0.33 -20.37
C LYS A 146 -17.83 1.20 -21.59
N GLU A 147 -18.71 2.14 -21.89
CA GLU A 147 -18.51 3.09 -22.98
C GLU A 147 -17.26 3.94 -22.73
N GLU A 148 -17.08 4.49 -21.53
CA GLU A 148 -15.89 5.26 -21.16
C GLU A 148 -14.58 4.46 -21.30
N LEU A 149 -14.58 3.20 -20.86
CA LEU A 149 -13.42 2.31 -21.01
C LEU A 149 -13.11 2.00 -22.48
N LEU A 150 -14.13 1.97 -23.33
CA LEU A 150 -14.01 1.66 -24.75
C LEU A 150 -13.70 2.89 -25.62
N LEU A 151 -13.89 4.12 -25.13
CA LEU A 151 -13.60 5.36 -25.87
C LEU A 151 -12.17 5.42 -26.42
N ASN A 152 -11.20 4.82 -25.72
CA ASN A 152 -9.79 4.82 -26.10
C ASN A 152 -9.25 3.42 -26.49
N CYS A 153 -10.12 2.41 -26.58
CA CYS A 153 -9.71 1.03 -26.87
C CYS A 153 -10.19 0.57 -28.26
N LYS A 154 -9.28 0.04 -29.08
CA LYS A 154 -9.62 -0.53 -30.40
C LYS A 154 -10.47 -1.80 -30.32
N SER A 155 -10.53 -2.45 -29.15
CA SER A 155 -11.32 -3.68 -28.92
C SER A 155 -12.67 -3.37 -28.29
N LYS A 156 -13.76 -3.52 -29.04
CA LYS A 156 -15.15 -3.28 -28.58
C LYS A 156 -15.76 -4.39 -27.70
N LYS A 157 -15.02 -5.46 -27.41
CA LYS A 157 -15.53 -6.60 -26.64
C LYS A 157 -14.98 -6.59 -25.22
N LEU A 158 -15.36 -5.59 -24.41
CA LEU A 158 -15.30 -5.78 -22.96
C LEU A 158 -16.39 -6.80 -22.61
N GLY A 159 -15.97 -8.01 -22.25
CA GLY A 159 -16.84 -9.18 -22.12
C GLY A 159 -17.83 -9.04 -20.96
N SER A 160 -18.97 -9.73 -21.07
CA SER A 160 -19.99 -9.84 -19.99
C SER A 160 -19.38 -10.32 -18.66
N VAL A 161 -18.26 -11.06 -18.72
CA VAL A 161 -17.47 -11.49 -17.55
C VAL A 161 -17.00 -10.31 -16.70
N TRP A 162 -16.54 -9.21 -17.32
CA TRP A 162 -16.08 -8.02 -16.58
C TRP A 162 -17.23 -7.35 -15.84
N GLU A 163 -18.40 -7.26 -16.47
CA GLU A 163 -19.59 -6.68 -15.84
C GLU A 163 -20.08 -7.52 -14.65
N VAL A 164 -20.11 -8.85 -14.81
CA VAL A 164 -20.46 -9.77 -13.73
C VAL A 164 -19.44 -9.70 -12.60
N ALA A 165 -18.14 -9.59 -12.94
CA ALA A 165 -17.09 -9.48 -11.96
C ALA A 165 -17.24 -8.22 -11.09
N ILE A 166 -17.38 -7.04 -11.69
CA ILE A 166 -17.52 -5.78 -10.92
C ILE A 166 -18.85 -5.72 -10.17
N LYS A 167 -19.93 -6.26 -10.73
CA LYS A 167 -21.26 -6.16 -10.12
C LYS A 167 -21.45 -7.13 -8.95
N TYR A 168 -20.84 -8.32 -9.03
CA TYR A 168 -21.11 -9.40 -8.07
C TYR A 168 -19.85 -9.99 -7.44
N VAL A 169 -18.86 -10.40 -8.23
CA VAL A 169 -17.71 -11.15 -7.70
C VAL A 169 -16.82 -10.27 -6.82
N VAL A 170 -16.39 -9.12 -7.35
CA VAL A 170 -15.47 -8.21 -6.68
C VAL A 170 -16.07 -7.60 -5.40
N PRO A 171 -17.32 -7.09 -5.38
CA PRO A 171 -17.92 -6.58 -4.15
C PRO A 171 -18.08 -7.64 -3.07
N VAL A 172 -18.45 -8.87 -3.43
CA VAL A 172 -18.62 -9.97 -2.48
C VAL A 172 -17.27 -10.38 -1.87
N LEU A 173 -16.22 -10.51 -2.69
CA LEU A 173 -14.88 -10.84 -2.20
C LEU A 173 -14.31 -9.73 -1.31
N ILE A 174 -14.46 -8.46 -1.71
CA ILE A 174 -13.99 -7.33 -0.89
C ILE A 174 -14.79 -7.25 0.42
N ALA A 175 -16.11 -7.45 0.40
CA ALA A 175 -16.92 -7.48 1.61
C ALA A 175 -16.48 -8.61 2.56
N PHE A 176 -16.17 -9.79 2.02
CA PHE A 176 -15.62 -10.90 2.80
C PHE A 176 -14.26 -10.52 3.43
N ILE A 177 -13.34 -9.95 2.65
CA ILE A 177 -12.04 -9.49 3.14
C ILE A 177 -12.19 -8.43 4.23
N LEU A 178 -13.13 -7.49 4.07
CA LEU A 178 -13.39 -6.44 5.06
C LEU A 178 -13.90 -7.03 6.39
N VAL A 179 -14.85 -7.97 6.35
CA VAL A 179 -15.35 -8.64 7.57
C VAL A 179 -14.22 -9.39 8.28
N MET A 180 -13.42 -10.15 7.53
CA MET A 180 -12.28 -10.88 8.09
C MET A 180 -11.19 -9.93 8.62
N GLY A 181 -10.97 -8.82 7.92
CA GLY A 181 -10.03 -7.76 8.32
C GLY A 181 -10.45 -7.10 9.63
N ILE A 182 -11.73 -6.72 9.77
CA ILE A 182 -12.27 -6.15 11.01
C ILE A 182 -12.15 -7.13 12.19
N LEU A 183 -12.48 -8.41 11.98
CA LEU A 183 -12.35 -9.44 13.00
C LEU A 183 -10.89 -9.65 13.44
N THR A 184 -9.94 -9.48 12.52
CA THR A 184 -8.51 -9.60 12.81
C THR A 184 -8.01 -8.37 13.55
N TRP A 185 -8.36 -7.18 13.07
CA TRP A 185 -8.00 -5.91 13.70
C TRP A 185 -8.54 -5.78 15.13
N ALA A 186 -9.78 -6.22 15.37
CA ALA A 186 -10.38 -6.24 16.70
C ALA A 186 -9.71 -7.22 17.69
N LYS A 187 -8.86 -8.14 17.22
CA LYS A 187 -8.04 -9.01 18.07
C LYS A 187 -6.64 -8.47 18.32
N VAL A 188 -6.19 -7.50 17.52
CA VAL A 188 -4.86 -6.89 17.58
C VAL A 188 -4.85 -5.66 18.50
N ILE A 189 -6.00 -5.00 18.66
CA ILE A 189 -6.26 -3.97 19.70
C ILE A 189 -6.61 -4.66 21.03
#